data_AF-A0AA38RK58-F1
#
_entry.id   AF-A0AA38RK58-F1
#
_cell.length_a   1.000
_cell.length_b   1.000
_cell.length_c   1.000
_cell.angle_alpha   90.00
_cell.angle_beta   90.00
_cell.angle_gamma   90.00
#
_symmetry.space_group_name_H-M   'P 1'
#
loop_
_entity.id
_entity.type
_entity.pdbx_description
1 polymer ?
#
loop_
_entity_poly.entity_id
_entity_poly.type
_entity_poly.pdbx_seq_one_letter_code
_entity_poly.pdbx_strand_id
1 'polypeptide(L)'
;MSSSSAQAGRPFTVTDPNPPITYGDLYCALSVLAATGFRTVRLPPVLLLLPSLSGDIRHLKPALFSITTHLVATNEAASRPVEQGGLGYRGVLTSLQGMVQEVVDWNREHMDNTKPRKTYKTSVAFADDIQRLGSAAASVGALQLRD
;
A
#
# COMPACT_ATOMS: atom_id res chain seq x y z
N MET A 1 18.35 -21.37 -31.49
CA MET A 1 18.01 -20.01 -30.99
C MET A 1 16.80 -20.16 -30.11
N SER A 2 16.90 -19.87 -28.82
CA SER A 2 15.75 -19.93 -27.89
C SER A 2 14.72 -18.92 -28.36
N SER A 3 13.60 -19.37 -28.94
CA SER A 3 12.50 -18.49 -29.32
C SER A 3 11.96 -17.83 -28.04
N SER A 4 12.18 -16.54 -27.88
CA SER A 4 11.56 -15.78 -26.79
C SER A 4 10.05 -15.99 -26.84
N SER A 5 9.45 -16.37 -25.71
CA SER A 5 7.99 -16.48 -25.61
C SER A 5 7.33 -15.14 -25.93
N ALA A 6 6.10 -15.15 -26.45
CA ALA A 6 5.38 -13.94 -26.88
C ALA A 6 5.14 -12.91 -25.75
N GLN A 7 5.28 -13.35 -24.50
CA GLN A 7 5.15 -12.57 -23.28
C GLN A 7 6.46 -11.88 -22.86
N ALA A 8 7.61 -12.35 -23.33
CA ALA A 8 8.91 -11.89 -22.87
C ALA A 8 9.12 -10.39 -23.19
N GLY A 9 9.46 -9.60 -22.16
CA GLY A 9 9.72 -8.17 -22.29
C GLY A 9 8.47 -7.29 -22.47
N ARG A 10 7.26 -7.86 -22.44
CA ARG A 10 6.01 -7.10 -22.61
C ARG A 10 5.43 -6.67 -21.25
N PRO A 11 5.02 -5.41 -21.08
CA PRO A 11 4.34 -4.99 -19.86
C PRO A 11 2.91 -5.55 -19.82
N PHE A 12 2.46 -5.91 -18.62
CA PHE A 12 1.09 -6.35 -18.36
C PHE A 12 0.51 -5.55 -17.20
N THR A 13 -0.73 -5.09 -17.36
CA THR A 13 -1.50 -4.50 -16.27
C THR A 13 -2.20 -5.61 -15.51
N VAL A 14 -1.89 -5.74 -14.22
CA VAL A 14 -2.56 -6.66 -13.31
C VAL A 14 -3.49 -5.87 -12.41
N THR A 15 -4.76 -6.18 -12.47
CA THR A 15 -5.79 -5.60 -11.60
C THR A 15 -6.86 -6.64 -11.30
N ASP A 16 -7.66 -6.38 -10.28
CA ASP A 16 -8.85 -7.16 -9.97
C ASP A 16 -9.83 -7.15 -11.17
N PRO A 17 -10.38 -8.31 -11.60
CA PRO A 17 -11.37 -8.38 -12.66
C PRO A 17 -12.76 -7.85 -12.27
N ASN A 18 -13.01 -7.58 -10.99
CA ASN A 18 -14.28 -7.02 -10.55
C ASN A 18 -14.43 -5.54 -10.93
N PRO A 19 -15.67 -5.00 -10.92
CA PRO A 19 -15.90 -3.57 -11.10
C PRO A 19 -15.06 -2.72 -10.14
N PRO A 20 -14.71 -1.48 -10.53
CA PRO A 20 -13.95 -0.57 -9.68
C PRO A 20 -14.63 -0.38 -8.31
N ILE A 21 -13.86 -0.57 -7.24
CA ILE A 21 -14.35 -0.32 -5.89
C ILE A 21 -14.56 1.18 -5.67
N THR A 22 -15.67 1.53 -5.05
CA THR A 22 -15.99 2.91 -4.70
C THR A 22 -15.55 3.22 -3.27
N TYR A 23 -15.49 4.51 -2.92
CA TYR A 23 -15.36 4.91 -1.52
C TYR A 23 -16.53 4.39 -0.66
N GLY A 24 -17.72 4.22 -1.24
CA GLY A 24 -18.86 3.66 -0.54
C GLY A 24 -18.59 2.24 -0.04
N ASP A 25 -17.95 1.42 -0.86
CA ASP A 25 -17.59 0.03 -0.51
C ASP A 25 -16.55 0.00 0.62
N LEU A 26 -15.52 0.84 0.53
CA LEU A 26 -14.49 0.96 1.57
C LEU A 26 -15.07 1.47 2.90
N TYR A 27 -15.92 2.49 2.86
CA TYR A 27 -16.56 3.02 4.06
C TYR A 27 -17.54 2.02 4.68
N CYS A 28 -18.22 1.21 3.86
CA CYS A 28 -19.04 0.11 4.33
C CYS A 28 -18.20 -0.97 5.02
N ALA A 29 -17.09 -1.40 4.41
CA ALA A 29 -16.17 -2.35 5.02
C ALA A 29 -15.64 -1.83 6.37
N LEU A 30 -15.22 -0.57 6.43
CA LEU A 30 -14.76 0.06 7.67
C LEU A 30 -15.87 0.19 8.71
N SER A 31 -17.09 0.58 8.34
CA SER A 31 -18.19 0.72 9.30
C SER A 31 -18.62 -0.62 9.91
N VAL A 32 -18.49 -1.71 9.15
CA VAL A 32 -18.81 -3.07 9.61
C VAL A 32 -17.67 -3.67 10.44
N LEU A 33 -16.41 -3.44 10.03
CA LEU A 33 -15.28 -4.19 10.57
C LEU A 33 -14.46 -3.42 11.61
N ALA A 34 -14.43 -2.09 11.59
CA ALA A 34 -13.51 -1.33 12.45
C ALA A 34 -13.84 -1.51 13.93
N ALA A 35 -12.90 -2.06 14.70
CA ALA A 35 -13.13 -2.38 16.11
C ALA A 35 -13.14 -1.13 17.02
N THR A 36 -12.53 -0.03 16.57
CA THR A 36 -12.47 1.25 17.29
C THR A 36 -13.72 2.13 17.09
N GLY A 37 -14.70 1.65 16.34
CA GLY A 37 -15.88 2.43 15.95
C GLY A 37 -15.57 3.42 14.83
N PHE A 38 -16.21 3.26 13.68
CA PHE A 38 -16.05 4.16 12.53
C PHE A 38 -17.41 4.70 12.09
N ARG A 39 -17.52 6.03 11.98
CA ARG A 39 -18.72 6.69 11.48
C ARG A 39 -18.41 7.43 10.18
N THR A 40 -19.04 6.99 9.10
CA THR A 40 -18.96 7.70 7.82
C THR A 40 -19.80 8.98 7.87
N VAL A 41 -19.17 10.12 7.63
CA VAL A 41 -19.86 11.40 7.45
C VAL A 41 -19.86 11.71 5.95
N ARG A 42 -21.04 11.64 5.32
CA ARG A 42 -21.19 12.05 3.92
C ARG A 42 -21.33 13.57 3.88
N LEU A 43 -20.29 14.24 3.39
CA LEU A 43 -20.29 15.68 3.21
C LEU A 43 -21.19 16.06 2.03
N PRO A 44 -22.15 16.98 2.19
CA PRO A 44 -22.96 17.44 1.08
C PRO A 44 -22.08 18.20 0.06
N PRO A 45 -22.36 18.09 -1.26
CA PRO A 45 -21.55 18.72 -2.31
C PRO A 45 -21.37 20.24 -2.15
N VAL A 46 -22.31 20.91 -1.50
CA VAL A 46 -22.25 22.36 -1.20
C VAL A 46 -20.97 22.75 -0.44
N LEU A 47 -20.38 21.84 0.34
CA LEU A 47 -19.13 22.10 1.05
C LEU A 47 -17.91 22.23 0.13
N LEU A 48 -18.01 21.78 -1.13
CA LEU A 48 -16.98 22.04 -2.15
C LEU A 48 -16.92 23.52 -2.58
N LEU A 49 -17.95 24.31 -2.25
CA LEU A 49 -18.00 25.75 -2.54
C LEU A 49 -17.40 26.60 -1.41
N LEU A 50 -16.94 25.97 -0.32
CA LEU A 50 -16.29 26.69 0.77
C LEU A 50 -14.98 27.33 0.29
N PRO A 51 -14.64 28.52 0.79
CA PRO A 51 -13.35 29.15 0.50
C PRO A 51 -12.20 28.29 1.02
N SER A 52 -11.04 28.42 0.38
CA SER A 52 -9.82 27.71 0.78
C SER A 52 -9.49 27.92 2.25
N LEU A 53 -9.16 26.83 2.94
CA LEU A 53 -8.72 26.85 4.32
C LEU A 53 -7.44 27.70 4.45
N SER A 54 -7.44 28.64 5.39
CA SER A 54 -6.34 29.61 5.61
C SER A 54 -5.54 29.27 6.86
N GLY A 55 -4.26 29.68 6.93
CA GLY A 55 -3.37 29.36 8.06
C GLY A 55 -2.89 27.92 8.06
N ASP A 56 -2.44 27.41 9.22
CA ASP A 56 -1.75 26.12 9.34
C ASP A 56 -2.63 24.91 8.98
N ILE A 57 -3.96 25.05 9.07
CA ILE A 57 -4.92 24.01 8.68
C ILE A 57 -4.80 23.64 7.18
N ARG A 58 -4.27 24.53 6.34
CA ARG A 58 -4.01 24.23 4.92
C ARG A 58 -2.97 23.12 4.72
N HIS A 59 -2.13 22.88 5.72
CA HIS A 59 -1.08 21.85 5.70
C HIS A 59 -1.58 20.49 6.19
N LEU A 60 -2.78 20.43 6.78
CA LEU A 60 -3.41 19.17 7.11
C LEU A 60 -3.81 18.47 5.81
N LYS A 61 -3.05 17.43 5.44
CA LYS A 61 -3.55 16.48 4.45
C LYS A 61 -4.71 15.73 5.09
N PRO A 62 -5.87 15.62 4.43
CA PRO A 62 -6.86 14.64 4.86
C PRO A 62 -6.17 13.28 4.94
N ALA A 63 -6.59 12.44 5.89
CA ALA A 63 -6.19 11.04 5.94
C ALA A 63 -6.71 10.37 4.65
N LEU A 64 -5.91 10.46 3.59
CA LEU A 64 -6.22 9.94 2.28
C LEU A 64 -6.03 8.43 2.34
N PHE A 65 -7.14 7.70 2.41
CA PHE A 65 -7.18 6.29 2.04
C PHE A 65 -7.06 6.06 0.53
N SER A 66 -6.70 7.08 -0.26
CA SER A 66 -6.90 7.01 -1.70
C SER A 66 -5.79 7.63 -2.51
N ILE A 67 -5.19 6.76 -3.32
CA ILE A 67 -4.54 7.14 -4.57
C ILE A 67 -5.08 6.31 -5.76
N THR A 68 -6.02 5.37 -5.54
CA THR A 68 -6.34 4.36 -6.58
C THR A 68 -7.83 4.07 -6.81
N THR A 69 -8.78 4.57 -6.00
CA THR A 69 -10.23 4.28 -6.24
C THR A 69 -10.80 4.91 -7.50
N HIS A 70 -10.05 5.78 -8.16
CA HIS A 70 -10.43 6.49 -9.39
C HIS A 70 -9.60 6.05 -10.61
N LEU A 71 -8.69 5.08 -10.43
CA LEU A 71 -7.93 4.51 -11.53
C LEU A 71 -8.67 3.28 -12.06
N VAL A 72 -9.13 3.38 -13.30
CA VAL A 72 -9.73 2.25 -14.00
C VAL A 72 -8.64 1.58 -14.84
N ALA A 73 -8.40 0.31 -14.57
CA ALA A 73 -7.43 -0.52 -15.27
C ALA A 73 -8.12 -1.79 -15.78
N THR A 74 -7.54 -2.43 -16.79
CA THR A 74 -7.99 -3.73 -17.28
C THR A 74 -6.89 -4.77 -17.13
N ASN A 75 -7.28 -5.97 -16.68
CA ASN A 75 -6.41 -7.14 -16.53
C ASN A 75 -6.55 -8.13 -17.70
N GLU A 76 -7.23 -7.73 -18.79
CA GLU A 76 -7.58 -8.66 -19.87
C GLU A 76 -6.34 -9.30 -20.50
N ALA A 77 -5.30 -8.50 -20.79
CA ALA A 77 -4.07 -9.01 -21.40
C ALA A 77 -3.30 -9.98 -20.50
N ALA A 78 -3.25 -9.73 -19.18
CA ALA A 78 -2.57 -10.60 -18.23
C ALA A 78 -3.36 -11.89 -17.98
N SER A 79 -4.69 -11.82 -18.00
CA SER A 79 -5.58 -12.96 -17.74
C SER A 79 -5.67 -13.94 -18.90
N ARG A 80 -5.35 -13.53 -20.14
CA ARG A 80 -5.34 -14.41 -21.31
C ARG A 80 -4.41 -15.62 -21.10
N PRO A 81 -4.74 -16.81 -21.63
CA PRO A 81 -3.86 -17.98 -21.59
C PRO A 81 -2.48 -17.72 -22.21
N VAL A 82 -1.48 -18.50 -21.79
CA VAL A 82 -0.09 -18.38 -22.28
C VAL A 82 -0.01 -18.68 -23.78
N GLU A 83 -0.82 -19.61 -24.27
CA GLU A 83 -0.92 -19.98 -25.69
C GLU A 83 -1.43 -18.80 -26.54
N GLN A 84 -2.19 -17.89 -25.93
CA GLN A 84 -2.72 -16.68 -26.57
C GLN A 84 -1.87 -15.42 -26.28
N GLY A 85 -0.66 -15.62 -25.76
CA GLY A 85 0.26 -14.52 -25.46
C GLY A 85 -0.03 -13.76 -24.16
N GLY A 86 -0.91 -14.25 -23.29
CA GLY A 86 -1.13 -13.68 -21.95
C GLY A 86 -0.28 -14.37 -20.87
N LEU A 87 -0.50 -14.05 -19.60
CA LEU A 87 0.22 -14.68 -18.47
C LEU A 87 -0.56 -15.86 -17.86
N GLY A 88 -1.83 -16.05 -18.23
CA GLY A 88 -2.75 -16.93 -17.51
C GLY A 88 -2.98 -16.48 -16.07
N TYR A 89 -2.79 -15.18 -15.77
CA TYR A 89 -2.84 -14.68 -14.41
C TYR A 89 -4.25 -14.80 -13.82
N ARG A 90 -4.33 -15.36 -12.61
CA ARG A 90 -5.56 -15.44 -11.82
C ARG A 90 -5.27 -14.97 -10.40
N GLY A 91 -5.90 -13.86 -10.00
CA GLY A 91 -5.80 -13.35 -8.64
C GLY A 91 -6.39 -14.34 -7.62
N VAL A 92 -5.76 -14.43 -6.45
CA VAL A 92 -6.23 -15.26 -5.32
C VAL A 92 -7.32 -14.55 -4.53
N LEU A 93 -7.21 -13.23 -4.40
CA LEU A 93 -8.15 -12.36 -3.70
C LEU A 93 -8.54 -11.19 -4.59
N THR A 94 -9.76 -10.70 -4.39
CA THR A 94 -10.23 -9.45 -4.99
C THR A 94 -9.69 -8.25 -4.22
N SER A 95 -9.71 -7.06 -4.82
CA SER A 95 -9.30 -5.81 -4.18
C SER A 95 -10.11 -5.57 -2.91
N LEU A 96 -11.43 -5.76 -2.97
CA LEU A 96 -12.29 -5.56 -1.80
C LEU A 96 -12.01 -6.60 -0.70
N GLN A 97 -11.77 -7.86 -1.07
CA GLN A 97 -11.38 -8.90 -0.10
C GLN A 97 -10.05 -8.57 0.59
N GLY A 98 -9.05 -8.10 -0.17
CA GLY A 98 -7.77 -7.66 0.39
C GLY A 98 -7.95 -6.48 1.34
N MET A 99 -8.77 -5.49 0.98
CA MET A 99 -9.08 -4.35 1.86
C MET A 99 -9.77 -4.80 3.16
N VAL A 100 -10.74 -5.71 3.07
CA VAL A 100 -11.41 -6.31 4.23
C VAL A 100 -10.41 -7.05 5.12
N GLN A 101 -9.54 -7.86 4.52
CA GLN A 101 -8.51 -8.59 5.25
C GLN A 101 -7.59 -7.65 6.01
N GLU A 102 -7.18 -6.55 5.39
CA GLU A 102 -6.29 -5.57 6.03
C GLU A 102 -6.91 -4.90 7.25
N VAL A 103 -8.22 -4.60 7.20
CA VAL A 103 -8.93 -4.09 8.38
C VAL A 103 -9.02 -5.15 9.48
N VAL A 104 -9.28 -6.41 9.13
CA VAL A 104 -9.34 -7.52 10.10
C VAL A 104 -8.00 -7.75 10.76
N ASP A 105 -6.92 -7.79 9.99
CA ASP A 105 -5.58 -8.01 10.51
C ASP A 105 -5.10 -6.82 11.35
N TRP A 106 -5.45 -5.59 10.95
CA TRP A 106 -5.21 -4.40 11.76
C TRP A 106 -5.91 -4.47 13.12
N ASN A 107 -7.19 -4.83 13.15
CA ASN A 107 -7.93 -5.01 14.39
C ASN A 107 -7.28 -6.05 15.30
N ARG A 108 -6.87 -7.21 14.74
CA ARG A 108 -6.18 -8.27 15.52
C ARG A 108 -4.88 -7.79 16.11
N GLU A 109 -4.11 -6.99 15.38
CA GLU A 109 -2.84 -6.46 15.85
C GLU A 109 -3.02 -5.41 16.95
N HIS A 110 -4.04 -4.55 16.84
CA HIS A 110 -4.18 -3.36 17.68
C HIS A 110 -5.20 -3.48 18.82
N MET A 111 -6.05 -4.50 18.80
CA MET A 111 -6.93 -4.83 19.93
C MET A 111 -6.24 -5.76 20.94
N ASP A 112 -5.17 -6.43 20.53
CA ASP A 112 -4.41 -7.31 21.41
C ASP A 112 -3.42 -6.48 22.27
N ASN A 113 -3.93 -5.90 23.35
CA ASN A 113 -3.16 -5.12 24.32
C ASN A 113 -2.10 -5.94 25.08
N THR A 114 -2.06 -7.27 24.88
CA THR A 114 -1.06 -8.14 25.52
C THR A 114 0.25 -8.18 24.75
N LYS A 115 0.25 -7.81 23.47
CA LYS A 115 1.46 -7.78 22.64
C LYS A 115 2.24 -6.48 22.87
N PRO A 116 3.58 -6.54 23.01
CA PRO A 116 4.38 -5.33 23.05
C PRO A 116 4.23 -4.57 21.73
N ARG A 117 4.10 -3.24 21.79
CA ARG A 117 4.05 -2.39 20.59
C ARG A 117 5.25 -2.70 19.70
N LYS A 118 4.99 -3.09 18.45
CA LYS A 118 6.05 -3.32 17.47
C LYS A 118 6.78 -2.02 17.18
N THR A 119 8.06 -1.97 17.51
CA THR A 119 8.94 -0.87 17.11
C THR A 119 9.43 -1.13 15.70
N TYR A 120 8.88 -0.43 14.72
CA TYR A 120 9.38 -0.46 13.36
C TYR A 120 10.66 0.38 13.26
N LYS A 121 11.76 -0.21 12.80
CA LYS A 121 12.92 0.57 12.37
C LYS A 121 12.55 1.28 11.07
N THR A 122 12.70 2.59 11.07
CA THR A 122 12.54 3.38 9.84
C THR A 122 13.73 3.09 8.91
N SER A 123 13.53 3.30 7.61
CA SER A 123 14.62 3.20 6.62
C SER A 123 15.78 4.14 6.95
N VAL A 124 15.48 5.31 7.52
CA VAL A 124 16.48 6.28 8.00
C VAL A 124 17.29 5.72 9.16
N ALA A 125 16.63 5.15 10.19
CA ALA A 125 17.34 4.55 11.32
C ALA A 125 18.23 3.36 10.91
N PHE A 126 17.78 2.57 9.93
CA PHE A 126 18.59 1.51 9.37
C PHE A 126 19.79 2.04 8.56
N ALA A 127 19.60 3.10 7.78
CA ALA A 127 20.70 3.75 7.05
C ALA A 127 21.75 4.34 8.01
N ASP A 128 21.31 4.97 9.11
CA ASP A 128 22.19 5.49 10.16
C ASP A 128 23.01 4.36 10.80
N ASP A 129 22.40 3.20 11.05
CA ASP A 129 23.10 2.02 11.58
C ASP A 129 24.16 1.50 10.59
N ILE A 130 23.85 1.43 9.30
CA ILE A 130 24.82 1.06 8.26
C ILE A 130 25.99 2.05 8.26
N GLN A 131 25.70 3.35 8.33
CA GLN A 131 26.74 4.38 8.32
C GLN A 131 27.63 4.30 9.56
N ARG A 132 27.06 4.02 10.74
CA ARG A 132 27.82 3.80 12.00
C ARG A 132 28.68 2.55 11.95
N LEU A 133 28.17 1.46 11.38
CA LEU A 133 28.95 0.22 11.18
C LEU A 133 30.11 0.47 10.21
N GLY A 134 29.87 1.21 9.12
CA GLY A 134 30.91 1.58 8.17
C GLY A 134 32.02 2.45 8.77
N SER A 135 31.66 3.44 9.59
CA SER A 135 32.64 4.31 10.24
C SER A 135 33.43 3.59 11.34
N ALA A 136 32.81 2.68 12.08
CA ALA A 136 33.49 1.81 13.05
C ALA A 136 34.45 0.81 12.38
N ALA A 137 34.08 0.25 11.23
CA ALA A 137 34.97 -0.64 10.47
C ALA A 137 36.20 0.13 9.92
N ALA A 138 36.00 1.36 9.46
CA ALA A 138 37.09 2.21 8.98
C ALA A 138 38.08 2.61 10.09
N SER A 139 37.59 2.89 11.30
CA SER A 139 38.46 3.25 12.44
C SER A 139 39.29 2.06 12.94
N VAL A 140 38.73 0.85 12.95
CA VAL A 140 39.48 -0.38 13.29
C VAL A 140 40.53 -0.71 12.22
N GLY A 141 40.19 -0.60 10.94
CA GLY A 141 41.16 -0.79 9.84
C GLY A 141 42.30 0.22 9.85
N ALA A 142 42.03 1.48 10.24
CA ALA A 142 43.05 2.52 10.38
C ALA A 142 43.99 2.30 11.59
N LEU A 143 43.54 1.59 12.63
CA LEU A 143 44.34 1.19 13.79
C LEU A 143 45.29 0.03 13.44
N GLN A 144 44.88 -0.88 12.57
CA GLN A 144 45.67 -2.07 12.20
C GLN A 144 46.75 -1.82 11.13
N LEU A 145 46.77 -0.64 10.49
CA LEU A 145 47.80 -0.21 9.53
C LEU A 145 48.89 0.67 10.16
N ARG A 146 48.89 0.82 11.50
CA ARG A 146 49.84 1.65 12.25
C ARG A 146 50.88 0.86 13.07
N ASP A 147 50.93 -0.46 12.88
CA ASP A 147 51.95 -1.36 13.46
C ASP A 147 52.96 -1.83 12.39
#